data_AF-A0A1W1CLD5-F1
#
_entry.id   AF-A0A1W1CLD5-F1
#
_cell.length_a   1.000
_cell.length_b   1.000
_cell.length_c   1.000
_cell.angle_alpha   90.00
_cell.angle_beta   90.00
_cell.angle_gamma   90.00
#
_symmetry.space_group_name_H-M   'P 1'
#
loop_
_entity.id
_entity.type
_entity.pdbx_description
1 polymer ?
#
loop_
_entity_poly.entity_id
_entity_poly.type
_entity_poly.pdbx_seq_one_letter_code
_entity_poly.pdbx_strand_id
1 'polypeptide(L)'
;MPRLRSLSHMGFPWLFDKNKLLIWHNFITKFELHLKDAEELDSFYYNLLLNAAKKWDRQNPKRIVCESYITLLEYEGRRYPEENCFICEQRIEDDIALMQAFKPAHPSCIYSPSLPTKKLLDFFETQKTVFLEDYEVEYLYEVVMKGF
;
A
#
# COMPACT_ATOMS: atom_id res chain seq x y z
N MET A 1 24.04 -13.39 11.76
CA MET A 1 23.28 -13.18 10.51
C MET A 1 22.36 -14.39 10.28
N PRO A 2 21.04 -14.26 10.46
CA PRO A 2 20.13 -15.34 10.10
C PRO A 2 20.10 -15.42 8.56
N ARG A 3 20.57 -16.55 8.01
CA ARG A 3 20.58 -16.81 6.57
C ARG A 3 19.14 -17.07 6.10
N LEU A 4 18.75 -16.53 4.94
CA LEU A 4 17.47 -16.73 4.23
C LEU A 4 17.02 -18.21 4.02
N ARG A 5 17.80 -19.20 4.44
CA ARG A 5 17.52 -20.64 4.23
C ARG A 5 16.31 -21.19 5.00
N SER A 6 15.74 -20.48 5.97
CA SER A 6 14.56 -20.95 6.70
C SER A 6 13.22 -20.74 5.96
N LEU A 7 13.22 -20.08 4.81
CA LEU A 7 11.99 -19.82 4.03
C LEU A 7 11.53 -21.01 3.19
N SER A 8 12.37 -22.01 2.91
CA SER A 8 12.00 -23.19 2.10
C SER A 8 10.97 -24.10 2.77
N HIS A 9 10.74 -23.98 4.08
CA HIS A 9 9.71 -24.71 4.83
C HIS A 9 8.42 -23.90 5.08
N MET A 10 8.37 -22.62 4.67
CA MET A 10 7.12 -21.87 4.59
C MET A 10 6.54 -22.07 3.20
N GLY A 11 5.99 -23.26 2.96
CA GLY A 11 5.20 -23.55 1.76
C GLY A 11 3.91 -22.74 1.82
N PHE A 12 3.96 -21.48 1.43
CA PHE A 12 2.79 -20.62 1.36
C PHE A 12 1.78 -21.21 0.35
N PRO A 13 0.59 -21.68 0.78
CA PRO A 13 -0.34 -22.38 -0.12
C PRO A 13 -0.81 -21.51 -1.29
N TRP A 14 -0.86 -20.20 -1.07
CA TRP A 14 -1.24 -19.22 -2.08
C TRP A 14 -0.27 -19.13 -3.26
N LEU A 15 0.93 -19.72 -3.19
CA LEU A 15 1.86 -19.79 -4.33
C LEU A 15 1.29 -20.57 -5.51
N PHE A 16 0.33 -21.48 -5.26
CA PHE A 16 -0.32 -22.26 -6.32
C PHE A 16 -1.56 -21.55 -6.89
N ASP A 17 -2.02 -20.47 -6.27
CA ASP A 17 -3.11 -19.63 -6.76
C ASP A 17 -2.53 -18.57 -7.70
N LYS A 18 -2.81 -18.71 -9.00
CA LYS A 18 -2.28 -17.82 -10.04
C LYS A 18 -2.64 -16.35 -9.81
N ASN A 19 -3.82 -16.06 -9.29
CA ASN A 19 -4.27 -14.68 -9.07
C ASN A 19 -3.53 -14.07 -7.88
N LYS A 20 -3.43 -14.81 -6.77
CA LYS A 20 -2.67 -14.36 -5.59
C LYS A 20 -1.19 -14.19 -5.90
N LEU A 21 -0.62 -15.11 -6.68
CA LEU A 21 0.77 -15.05 -7.12
C LEU A 21 1.03 -13.84 -8.04
N LEU A 22 0.12 -13.55 -8.97
CA LEU A 22 0.24 -12.37 -9.84
C LEU A 22 0.25 -11.06 -9.04
N ILE A 23 -0.67 -10.91 -8.08
CA ILE A 23 -0.71 -9.70 -7.23
C ILE A 23 0.56 -9.60 -6.39
N TRP A 24 1.06 -10.72 -5.88
CA TRP A 24 2.32 -10.78 -5.13
C TRP A 24 3.50 -10.33 -5.99
N HIS A 25 3.63 -10.85 -7.22
CA HIS A 25 4.69 -10.44 -8.14
C HIS A 25 4.62 -8.94 -8.45
N ASN A 26 3.44 -8.41 -8.75
CA ASN A 26 3.28 -6.98 -9.02
C ASN A 26 3.74 -6.12 -7.84
N PHE A 27 3.40 -6.52 -6.61
CA PHE A 27 3.81 -5.83 -5.39
C PHE A 27 5.33 -5.91 -5.17
N ILE A 28 5.90 -7.12 -5.24
CA ILE A 28 7.35 -7.33 -5.03
C ILE A 28 8.18 -6.62 -6.08
N THR A 29 7.81 -6.64 -7.36
CA THR A 29 8.57 -5.93 -8.40
C THR A 29 8.66 -4.43 -8.13
N LYS A 30 7.59 -3.81 -7.63
CA LYS A 30 7.61 -2.39 -7.26
C LYS A 30 8.43 -2.14 -5.99
N PHE A 31 8.30 -3.01 -5.01
CA PHE A 31 9.06 -2.96 -3.76
C PHE A 31 10.57 -3.12 -3.97
N GLU A 32 10.98 -4.08 -4.82
CA GLU A 32 12.38 -4.30 -5.19
C GLU A 32 12.97 -3.10 -5.94
N LEU A 33 12.22 -2.50 -6.86
CA LEU A 33 12.66 -1.30 -7.57
C LEU A 33 12.88 -0.12 -6.62
N HIS A 34 11.98 0.06 -5.65
CA HIS A 34 12.08 1.10 -4.61
C HIS A 34 13.34 0.95 -3.75
N LEU A 35 13.74 -0.29 -3.44
CA LEU A 35 14.91 -0.57 -2.61
C LEU A 35 16.23 -0.71 -3.38
N LYS A 36 16.19 -0.64 -4.71
CA LYS A 36 17.33 -0.99 -5.57
C LYS A 36 18.59 -0.18 -5.27
N ASP A 37 18.44 1.09 -4.91
CA ASP A 37 19.54 2.02 -4.69
C ASP A 37 19.86 2.21 -3.19
N ALA A 38 19.25 1.42 -2.30
CA ALA A 38 19.54 1.47 -0.87
C ALA A 38 20.85 0.75 -0.53
N GLU A 39 21.80 1.47 0.07
CA GLU A 39 23.10 0.91 0.49
C GLU A 39 22.97 -0.06 1.67
N GLU A 40 22.07 0.25 2.61
CA GLU A 40 21.77 -0.58 3.77
C GLU A 40 20.26 -0.77 3.93
N LEU A 41 19.83 -2.02 4.12
CA LEU A 41 18.42 -2.37 4.33
C LEU A 41 18.17 -2.71 5.79
N ASP A 42 17.33 -1.92 6.45
CA ASP A 42 16.78 -2.26 7.76
C ASP A 42 15.96 -3.56 7.68
N SER A 43 16.03 -4.35 8.75
CA SER A 43 15.11 -5.47 9.03
C SER A 43 13.63 -5.14 8.85
N PHE A 44 13.22 -3.86 8.99
CA PHE A 44 11.87 -3.39 8.75
C PHE A 44 11.31 -3.87 7.41
N TYR A 45 12.03 -3.66 6.30
CA TYR A 45 11.55 -3.99 4.96
C TYR A 45 11.28 -5.49 4.81
N TYR A 46 12.17 -6.33 5.34
CA TYR A 46 11.99 -7.78 5.35
C TYR A 46 10.80 -8.20 6.20
N ASN A 47 10.66 -7.63 7.40
CA ASN A 47 9.55 -7.93 8.31
C ASN A 47 8.20 -7.51 7.71
N LEU A 48 8.15 -6.38 6.99
CA LEU A 48 6.97 -5.91 6.29
C LEU A 48 6.50 -6.93 5.24
N LEU A 49 7.41 -7.38 4.36
CA LEU A 49 7.11 -8.39 3.34
C LEU A 49 6.74 -9.75 3.94
N LEU A 50 7.44 -10.20 4.97
CA LEU A 50 7.15 -11.46 5.64
C LEU A 50 5.76 -11.45 6.30
N ASN A 51 5.39 -10.32 6.92
CA ASN A 51 4.06 -10.16 7.51
C ASN A 51 2.96 -10.12 6.44
N ALA A 52 3.21 -9.51 5.29
CA ALA A 52 2.29 -9.54 4.16
C ALA A 52 2.09 -10.98 3.65
N ALA A 53 3.18 -11.71 3.38
CA ALA A 53 3.14 -13.10 2.91
C ALA A 53 2.36 -14.04 3.83
N LYS A 54 2.49 -13.87 5.15
CA LYS A 54 1.76 -14.66 6.17
C LYS A 54 0.25 -14.41 6.16
N LYS A 55 -0.19 -13.20 5.81
CA LYS A 55 -1.61 -12.81 5.75
C LYS A 55 -2.25 -13.09 4.40
N TRP A 56 -1.44 -13.28 3.35
CA TRP A 56 -1.84 -13.32 1.94
C TRP A 56 -2.96 -14.32 1.60
N ASP A 57 -3.03 -15.44 2.32
CA ASP A 57 -4.07 -16.44 2.09
C ASP A 57 -5.39 -16.15 2.84
N ARG A 58 -5.30 -15.36 3.92
CA ARG A 58 -6.39 -15.16 4.88
C ARG A 58 -7.21 -13.89 4.62
N GLN A 59 -6.69 -12.98 3.82
CA GLN A 59 -7.29 -11.70 3.49
C GLN A 59 -7.11 -11.41 2.00
N ASN A 60 -7.98 -10.56 1.43
CA ASN A 60 -7.81 -10.05 0.08
C ASN A 60 -6.37 -9.48 -0.10
N PRO A 61 -5.56 -10.03 -1.03
CA PRO A 61 -4.19 -9.58 -1.27
C PRO A 61 -4.03 -8.08 -1.51
N LYS A 62 -4.99 -7.45 -2.21
CA LYS A 62 -4.93 -6.01 -2.51
C LYS A 62 -5.05 -5.16 -1.24
N ARG A 63 -5.89 -5.59 -0.28
CA ARG A 63 -5.97 -4.97 1.05
C ARG A 63 -4.63 -5.03 1.76
N ILE A 64 -3.97 -6.19 1.73
CA ILE A 64 -2.65 -6.37 2.34
C ILE A 64 -1.62 -5.45 1.67
N VAL A 65 -1.64 -5.32 0.35
CA VAL A 65 -0.76 -4.37 -0.37
C VAL A 65 -0.98 -2.94 0.11
N CYS A 66 -2.22 -2.45 0.16
CA CYS A 66 -2.52 -1.08 0.58
C CYS A 66 -2.07 -0.83 2.02
N GLU A 67 -2.35 -1.77 2.94
CA GLU A 67 -1.93 -1.67 4.34
C GLU A 67 -0.40 -1.73 4.50
N SER A 68 0.26 -2.65 3.80
CA SER A 68 1.73 -2.72 3.81
C SER A 68 2.37 -1.46 3.23
N TYR A 69 1.78 -0.89 2.17
CA TYR A 69 2.30 0.32 1.54
C TYR A 69 2.15 1.54 2.46
N ILE A 70 1.01 1.75 3.12
CA ILE A 70 0.91 2.88 4.06
C ILE A 70 1.83 2.72 5.27
N THR A 71 2.04 1.50 5.76
CA THR A 71 3.04 1.23 6.82
C THR A 71 4.46 1.54 6.34
N LEU A 72 4.79 1.25 5.08
CA LEU A 72 6.06 1.64 4.46
C LEU A 72 6.22 3.16 4.43
N LEU A 73 5.20 3.88 3.94
CA LEU A 73 5.20 5.34 3.89
C LEU A 73 5.41 5.99 5.27
N GLU A 74 4.77 5.44 6.31
CA GLU A 74 4.95 5.90 7.69
C GLU A 74 6.40 5.72 8.16
N TYR A 75 6.96 4.52 7.97
CA TYR A 75 8.34 4.22 8.37
C TYR A 75 9.36 5.12 7.69
N GLU A 76 9.13 5.44 6.41
CA GLU A 76 10.00 6.32 5.61
C GLU A 76 9.76 7.82 5.86
N GLY A 77 8.79 8.18 6.71
CA GLY A 77 8.42 9.58 6.96
C GLY A 77 7.79 10.28 5.74
N ARG A 78 7.24 9.51 4.80
CA ARG A 78 6.64 10.02 3.55
C ARG A 78 5.12 10.09 3.58
N ARG A 79 4.50 9.68 4.69
CA ARG A 79 3.05 9.78 4.87
C ARG A 79 2.63 11.26 4.88
N TYR A 80 1.53 11.54 4.18
CA TYR A 80 0.97 12.88 4.09
C TYR A 80 -0.39 12.92 4.79
N PRO A 81 -0.44 13.12 6.13
CA PRO A 81 -1.69 13.04 6.90
C PRO A 81 -2.55 14.31 6.80
N GLU A 82 -2.37 15.13 5.77
CA GLU A 82 -3.02 16.44 5.69
C GLU A 82 -4.41 16.35 5.03
N GLU A 83 -5.35 17.14 5.54
CA GLU A 83 -6.63 17.39 4.89
C GLU A 83 -6.51 18.39 3.72
N ASN A 84 -5.30 18.80 3.37
CA ASN A 84 -5.04 19.77 2.31
C ASN A 84 -4.63 19.06 1.02
N CYS A 85 -5.12 19.59 -0.10
CA CYS A 85 -4.77 19.12 -1.43
C CYS A 85 -3.29 19.42 -1.72
N PHE A 86 -2.56 18.39 -2.13
CA PHE A 86 -1.14 18.50 -2.49
C PHE A 86 -0.89 19.43 -3.70
N ILE A 87 -1.91 19.76 -4.49
CA ILE A 87 -1.79 20.61 -5.70
C ILE A 87 -2.08 22.08 -5.42
N CYS A 88 -3.20 22.38 -4.78
CA CYS A 88 -3.65 23.76 -4.56
C CYS A 88 -3.54 24.22 -3.11
N GLU A 89 -3.10 23.34 -2.20
CA GLU A 89 -2.91 23.59 -0.76
C GLU A 89 -4.19 23.97 0.00
N GLN A 90 -5.35 23.91 -0.65
CA GLN A 90 -6.65 24.15 -0.03
C GLN A 90 -7.21 22.87 0.60
N ARG A 91 -8.04 23.03 1.62
CA ARG A 91 -8.70 21.92 2.32
C ARG A 91 -9.57 21.09 1.37
N ILE A 92 -9.52 19.77 1.53
CA ILE A 92 -10.38 18.80 0.88
C ILE A 92 -11.60 18.57 1.78
N GLU A 93 -12.79 18.66 1.19
CA GLU A 93 -14.06 18.52 1.90
C GLU A 93 -14.57 17.09 1.80
N ASP A 94 -15.62 16.83 1.02
CA ASP A 94 -16.35 15.56 1.05
C ASP A 94 -15.66 14.42 0.27
N ASP A 95 -15.01 14.78 -0.84
CA ASP A 95 -14.42 13.84 -1.80
C ASP A 95 -12.92 14.09 -1.98
N ILE A 96 -12.16 13.02 -1.84
CA ILE A 96 -10.70 13.01 -1.95
C ILE A 96 -10.27 12.08 -3.08
N ALA A 97 -9.32 12.53 -3.89
CA ALA A 97 -8.58 11.69 -4.80
C ALA A 97 -7.14 11.53 -4.31
N LEU A 98 -6.46 10.49 -4.77
CA LEU A 98 -5.09 10.20 -4.40
C LEU A 98 -4.16 10.22 -5.60
N MET A 99 -3.02 10.89 -5.41
CA MET A 99 -1.85 10.73 -6.25
C MET A 99 -0.97 9.59 -5.71
N GLN A 100 0.17 9.35 -6.38
CA GLN A 100 1.20 8.43 -5.90
C GLN A 100 1.60 8.71 -4.45
N ALA A 101 2.07 7.67 -3.73
CA ALA A 101 2.38 7.73 -2.30
C ALA A 101 1.20 8.18 -1.42
N PHE A 102 -0.04 7.89 -1.86
CA PHE A 102 -1.27 8.28 -1.17
C PHE A 102 -1.34 9.77 -0.82
N LYS A 103 -0.80 10.63 -1.68
CA LYS A 103 -0.89 12.09 -1.49
C LYS A 103 -2.32 12.56 -1.78
N PRO A 104 -2.96 13.26 -0.83
CA PRO A 104 -4.32 13.75 -0.98
C PRO A 104 -4.40 14.87 -2.03
N ALA A 105 -5.42 14.84 -2.88
CA ALA A 105 -5.70 15.89 -3.84
C ALA A 105 -7.20 16.04 -4.07
N HIS A 106 -7.65 17.24 -4.49
CA HIS A 106 -9.01 17.37 -4.99
C HIS A 106 -9.18 16.54 -6.26
N PRO A 107 -10.33 15.88 -6.43
CA PRO A 107 -10.65 15.17 -7.67
C PRO A 107 -10.57 16.08 -8.90
N SER A 108 -10.96 17.36 -8.76
CA SER A 108 -10.88 18.39 -9.81
C SER A 108 -9.45 18.85 -10.12
N CYS A 109 -8.52 18.79 -9.16
CA CYS A 109 -7.13 19.17 -9.40
C CYS A 109 -6.37 18.13 -10.25
N ILE A 110 -6.76 16.85 -10.16
CA ILE A 110 -6.05 15.75 -10.83
C ILE A 110 -6.91 14.96 -11.82
N TYR A 111 -8.18 15.34 -12.02
CA TYR A 111 -9.15 14.69 -12.91
C TYR A 111 -9.21 13.16 -12.72
N SER A 112 -9.36 12.73 -11.46
CA SER A 112 -9.31 11.31 -11.06
C SER A 112 -10.57 10.96 -10.25
N PRO A 113 -10.99 9.67 -10.21
CA PRO A 113 -12.04 9.22 -9.31
C PRO A 113 -11.71 9.55 -7.84
N SER A 114 -12.76 9.74 -7.05
CA SER A 114 -12.69 10.08 -5.63
C SER A 114 -13.24 8.98 -4.74
N LEU A 115 -12.90 9.08 -3.46
CA LEU A 115 -13.49 8.34 -2.36
C LEU A 115 -14.01 9.33 -1.31
N PRO A 116 -14.93 8.92 -0.43
CA PRO A 116 -15.34 9.75 0.70
C PRO A 116 -14.14 10.08 1.60
N THR A 117 -13.89 11.36 1.85
CA THR A 117 -12.74 11.85 2.64
C THR A 117 -12.61 11.16 3.98
N LYS A 118 -13.72 11.01 4.69
CA LYS A 118 -13.77 10.35 5.99
C LYS A 118 -13.18 8.94 5.96
N LYS A 119 -13.52 8.13 4.96
CA LYS A 119 -13.01 6.75 4.85
C LYS A 119 -11.50 6.70 4.62
N LEU A 120 -10.95 7.62 3.83
CA LEU A 120 -9.51 7.70 3.63
C LEU A 120 -8.77 8.23 4.85
N LEU A 121 -9.34 9.18 5.58
CA LEU A 121 -8.77 9.64 6.85
C LEU A 121 -8.74 8.50 7.88
N ASP A 122 -9.83 7.74 8.00
CA ASP A 122 -9.90 6.54 8.85
C ASP A 122 -8.85 5.49 8.43
N PHE A 123 -8.65 5.28 7.11
CA PHE A 123 -7.60 4.40 6.59
C PHE A 123 -6.20 4.93 6.91
N PHE A 124 -5.95 6.24 6.79
CA PHE A 124 -4.66 6.81 7.11
C PHE A 124 -4.34 6.66 8.58
N GLU A 125 -5.29 6.99 9.46
CA GLU A 125 -5.12 6.88 10.91
C GLU A 125 -4.90 5.44 11.35
N THR A 126 -5.77 4.52 10.92
CA THR A 126 -5.75 3.14 11.40
C THR A 126 -4.76 2.25 10.64
N GLN A 127 -4.36 2.65 9.43
CA GLN A 127 -3.66 1.80 8.45
C GLN A 127 -4.40 0.47 8.19
N LYS A 128 -5.73 0.47 8.31
CA LYS A 128 -6.58 -0.71 8.12
C LYS A 128 -7.61 -0.43 7.05
N THR A 129 -7.83 -1.40 6.17
CA THR A 129 -8.82 -1.28 5.08
C THR A 129 -10.21 -1.76 5.50
N VAL A 130 -10.47 -2.03 6.77
CA VAL A 130 -11.70 -2.71 7.25
C VAL A 130 -12.99 -1.95 6.90
N PHE A 131 -12.94 -0.63 6.78
CA PHE A 131 -14.08 0.22 6.43
C PHE A 131 -14.21 0.53 4.94
N LEU A 132 -13.33 -0.07 4.11
CA LEU A 132 -13.32 0.12 2.67
C LEU A 132 -14.01 -1.06 1.97
N GLU A 133 -14.83 -0.73 0.98
CA GLU A 133 -15.42 -1.68 0.04
C GLU A 133 -14.36 -2.18 -0.95
N ASP A 134 -14.64 -3.30 -1.62
CA ASP A 134 -13.65 -3.92 -2.52
C ASP A 134 -13.27 -3.01 -3.70
N TYR A 135 -14.19 -2.19 -4.22
CA TYR A 135 -13.88 -1.22 -5.28
C TYR A 135 -13.02 -0.06 -4.78
N GLU A 136 -13.15 0.34 -3.50
CA GLU A 136 -12.34 1.38 -2.87
C GLU A 136 -10.92 0.87 -2.63
N VAL A 137 -10.79 -0.41 -2.26
CA VAL A 137 -9.50 -1.10 -2.17
C VAL A 137 -8.85 -1.24 -3.55
N GLU A 138 -9.63 -1.53 -4.60
CA GLU A 138 -9.12 -1.58 -5.96
C GLU A 138 -8.50 -0.23 -6.35
N TYR A 139 -9.21 0.87 -6.09
CA TYR A 139 -8.70 2.22 -6.32
C TYR A 139 -7.38 2.46 -5.59
N LEU A 140 -7.29 2.13 -4.30
CA LEU A 140 -6.05 2.26 -3.53
C LEU A 140 -4.92 1.41 -4.13
N TYR A 141 -5.21 0.16 -4.48
CA TYR A 141 -4.23 -0.74 -5.08
C TYR A 141 -3.68 -0.17 -6.40
N GLU A 142 -4.54 0.36 -7.27
CA GLU A 142 -4.10 1.04 -8.49
C GLU A 142 -3.19 2.23 -8.21
N VAL A 143 -3.49 3.02 -7.18
CA VAL A 143 -2.63 4.13 -6.73
C VAL A 143 -1.25 3.61 -6.31
N VAL A 144 -1.17 2.52 -5.55
CA VAL A 144 0.12 1.90 -5.18
C VAL A 144 0.88 1.41 -6.42
N MET A 145 0.19 0.80 -7.39
CA MET A 145 0.85 0.27 -8.59
C MET A 145 1.39 1.38 -9.51
N LYS A 146 0.80 2.58 -9.45
CA LYS A 146 1.26 3.76 -10.21
C LYS A 146 2.58 4.34 -9.70
N GLY A 147 2.98 4.09 -8.45
CA GLY A 147 4.25 4.56 -7.93
C GLY A 147 4.50 4.09 -6.50
N PHE A 148 5.69 3.55 -6.28
CA PHE A 148 6.20 3.24 -4.95
C PHE A 148 6.93 4.45 -4.39
#